data_AF-A0ABD3WL86-F1
#
_entry.id   AF-A0ABD3WL86-F1
#
_cell.length_a   1.000
_cell.length_b   1.000
_cell.length_c   1.000
_cell.angle_alpha   90.00
_cell.angle_beta   90.00
_cell.angle_gamma   90.00
#
_symmetry.space_group_name_H-M   'P 1'
#
loop_
_entity.id
_entity.type
_entity.pdbx_description
1 polymer ?
#
loop_
_entity_poly.entity_id
_entity_poly.type
_entity_poly.pdbx_seq_one_letter_code
_entity_poly.pdbx_strand_id
1 'polypeptide(L)'
;MASKIAKCSSKPKYIDSLDHQHHPYQIEPKKFSANEEQLPDVTFGDIIMYLVNGASAYTLEQFEAYKSLEDYNYVVSGWVDHVNTYKPEGCANVIATAKRLNAKPLEPWIIASPQGTVLSAHCTCMAGLGESCSHFAALLFYIEEMHTYRERVSVTGKLAYWMKPSKKSVEYKKLSCIDFRSATKLKQLIILMLMPPISAAGISDMKQILRTFEKNNNKPAIITLLEPFCEKFKPHPQSEHLLSPLFTLRNENTDSMSLEELLDYCSKLDISITNEQVNAVEKETHLQNKCKLWHHVREGRITSTTLHSVCHTNPKAPSISLLKSLTSASVSVQTYQMVWGVKMKDVAKRQYTGKMKETHDLFSITHVEFLHPDMPFMGSSPDVMISCVCCGKGCIEIKCDNVMFCRTHPYYSQVQCHIHMSGSEYCDFIVWTKSDIFIEIIEPNTAFWNNVLSKANIFWQSALLPELVGKYFTRRVNNVLKPHISTTLPSQAESGTNSQSSEEELWCSCRKPEYGRMIACDERRLWYCLECSQTKQLQVKVKASKKNKK
;
A
#
# COMPACT_ATOMS: atom_id res chain seq x y z
N MET A 1 25.45 -12.12 -26.29
CA MET A 1 26.16 -10.89 -26.71
C MET A 1 26.39 -9.94 -25.54
N ALA A 2 25.34 -9.49 -24.81
CA ALA A 2 25.49 -8.53 -23.71
C ALA A 2 26.48 -8.93 -22.58
N SER A 3 26.52 -10.20 -22.15
CA SER A 3 27.50 -10.69 -21.16
C SER A 3 28.96 -10.67 -21.67
N LYS A 4 29.18 -10.89 -22.98
CA LYS A 4 30.52 -10.78 -23.59
C LYS A 4 30.95 -9.31 -23.75
N ILE A 5 29.99 -8.42 -24.04
CA ILE A 5 30.22 -6.98 -24.13
C ILE A 5 30.55 -6.42 -22.74
N ALA A 6 29.76 -6.74 -21.71
CA ALA A 6 29.99 -6.30 -20.33
C ALA A 6 31.33 -6.79 -19.74
N LYS A 7 31.77 -8.03 -20.07
CA LYS A 7 33.08 -8.56 -19.68
C LYS A 7 34.27 -7.95 -20.46
N CYS A 8 34.01 -7.29 -21.58
CA CYS A 8 35.04 -6.71 -22.44
C CYS A 8 35.17 -5.19 -22.25
N SER A 9 34.07 -4.49 -21.93
CA SER A 9 34.05 -3.05 -21.63
C SER A 9 34.55 -2.70 -20.22
N SER A 10 34.54 -3.66 -19.28
CA SER A 10 35.06 -3.52 -17.91
C SER A 10 36.59 -3.57 -17.80
N LYS A 11 37.28 -4.04 -18.85
CA LYS A 11 38.70 -4.45 -18.76
C LYS A 11 39.68 -3.36 -18.31
N PRO A 12 39.60 -2.08 -18.72
CA PRO A 12 40.67 -1.13 -18.40
C PRO A 12 40.66 -0.57 -16.98
N LYS A 13 39.52 -0.60 -16.25
CA LYS A 13 39.33 0.25 -15.05
C LYS A 13 39.51 -0.44 -13.69
N TYR A 14 39.33 -1.75 -13.62
CA TYR A 14 39.47 -2.52 -12.35
C TYR A 14 40.87 -3.10 -12.14
N ILE A 15 41.67 -3.00 -13.18
CA ILE A 15 43.07 -3.40 -13.23
C ILE A 15 43.88 -2.50 -12.28
N ASP A 16 43.65 -1.19 -12.25
CA ASP A 16 44.38 -0.24 -11.38
C ASP A 16 44.07 -0.45 -9.89
N SER A 17 42.84 -0.83 -9.53
CA SER A 17 42.45 -1.15 -8.15
C SER A 17 42.96 -2.51 -7.62
N LEU A 18 43.57 -3.32 -8.50
CA LEU A 18 44.08 -4.67 -8.22
C LEU A 18 45.54 -4.84 -8.72
N ASP A 19 46.32 -3.75 -8.73
CA ASP A 19 47.74 -3.70 -9.14
C ASP A 19 48.03 -4.31 -10.53
N HIS A 20 47.09 -4.16 -11.44
CA HIS A 20 47.10 -4.58 -12.83
C HIS A 20 47.17 -6.09 -13.13
N GLN A 21 46.98 -6.96 -12.13
CA GLN A 21 47.24 -8.39 -12.31
C GLN A 21 45.99 -9.25 -12.55
N HIS A 22 44.79 -8.83 -12.11
CA HIS A 22 43.62 -9.73 -12.07
C HIS A 22 42.29 -9.04 -12.44
N HIS A 23 41.60 -9.56 -13.46
CA HIS A 23 40.23 -9.15 -13.79
C HIS A 23 39.21 -9.98 -12.98
N PRO A 24 38.27 -9.39 -12.21
CA PRO A 24 37.36 -10.13 -11.32
C PRO A 24 36.58 -11.30 -11.99
N TYR A 25 36.11 -11.11 -13.23
CA TYR A 25 35.44 -12.17 -14.02
C TYR A 25 36.34 -13.28 -14.58
N GLN A 26 37.66 -13.15 -14.49
CA GLN A 26 38.64 -14.12 -15.03
C GLN A 26 39.33 -14.94 -13.93
N ILE A 27 39.04 -14.66 -12.66
CA ILE A 27 39.60 -15.37 -11.52
C ILE A 27 38.94 -16.75 -11.44
N GLU A 28 39.77 -17.79 -11.33
CA GLU A 28 39.29 -19.16 -11.22
C GLU A 28 38.44 -19.34 -9.96
N PRO A 29 37.25 -19.97 -10.04
CA PRO A 29 36.36 -20.16 -8.89
C PRO A 29 37.02 -20.82 -7.67
N LYS A 30 38.04 -21.67 -7.88
CA LYS A 30 38.77 -22.37 -6.82
C LYS A 30 39.63 -21.45 -5.94
N LYS A 31 39.98 -20.26 -6.44
CA LYS A 31 40.76 -19.27 -5.68
C LYS A 31 39.92 -18.51 -4.67
N PHE A 32 38.59 -18.52 -4.82
CA PHE A 32 37.69 -17.86 -3.89
C PHE A 32 37.50 -18.70 -2.63
N SER A 33 37.52 -18.03 -1.48
CA SER A 33 37.32 -18.58 -0.16
C SER A 33 35.92 -18.25 0.34
N ALA A 34 35.25 -19.21 0.96
CA ALA A 34 33.99 -18.98 1.67
C ALA A 34 34.24 -18.51 3.12
N ASN A 35 35.48 -18.21 3.50
CA ASN A 35 35.80 -17.71 4.84
C ASN A 35 35.23 -16.30 5.02
N GLU A 36 34.20 -16.20 5.84
CA GLU A 36 33.55 -14.94 6.15
C GLU A 36 34.53 -13.97 6.80
N GLU A 37 35.46 -14.40 7.66
CA GLU A 37 36.46 -13.52 8.32
C GLU A 37 37.33 -12.71 7.34
N GLN A 38 37.36 -13.10 6.05
CA GLN A 38 38.07 -12.38 4.99
C GLN A 38 37.23 -11.30 4.29
N LEU A 39 35.97 -11.09 4.67
CA LEU A 39 35.15 -10.00 4.13
C LEU A 39 35.64 -8.64 4.64
N PRO A 40 35.62 -7.60 3.79
CA PRO A 40 36.03 -6.25 4.17
C PRO A 40 35.06 -5.62 5.19
N ASP A 41 35.57 -4.69 5.99
CA ASP A 41 34.84 -4.04 7.09
C ASP A 41 33.94 -2.88 6.59
N VAL A 42 33.09 -3.17 5.60
CA VAL A 42 32.20 -2.19 4.97
C VAL A 42 31.11 -1.78 5.95
N THR A 43 31.03 -0.48 6.26
CA THR A 43 29.96 0.06 7.11
C THR A 43 28.81 0.62 6.28
N PHE A 44 27.68 0.91 6.91
CA PHE A 44 26.57 1.59 6.26
C PHE A 44 26.98 2.97 5.68
N GLY A 45 27.91 3.66 6.34
CA GLY A 45 28.48 4.91 5.84
C GLY A 45 29.21 4.72 4.51
N ASP A 46 30.02 3.66 4.39
CA ASP A 46 30.74 3.33 3.15
C ASP A 46 29.78 2.98 2.00
N ILE A 47 28.67 2.31 2.31
CA ILE A 47 27.62 2.00 1.32
C ILE A 47 26.99 3.28 0.78
N ILE A 48 26.66 4.25 1.64
CA ILE A 48 26.13 5.55 1.20
C ILE A 48 27.17 6.30 0.39
N MET A 49 28.41 6.34 0.88
CA MET A 49 29.50 7.03 0.20
C MET A 49 29.74 6.47 -1.19
N TYR A 50 29.60 5.16 -1.39
CA TYR A 50 29.70 4.55 -2.69
C TYR A 50 28.45 4.72 -3.54
N LEU A 51 27.26 4.29 -3.09
CA LEU A 51 26.05 4.23 -3.92
C LEU A 51 25.43 5.61 -4.22
N VAL A 52 25.56 6.56 -3.30
CA VAL A 52 24.92 7.88 -3.42
C VAL A 52 25.95 8.91 -3.86
N ASN A 53 27.05 9.00 -3.12
CA ASN A 53 28.06 10.05 -3.31
C ASN A 53 29.18 9.63 -4.28
N GLY A 54 29.26 8.36 -4.65
CA GLY A 54 30.24 7.86 -5.62
C GLY A 54 29.91 8.39 -7.00
N ALA A 55 30.94 8.61 -7.81
CA ALA A 55 30.78 9.07 -9.18
C ALA A 55 31.16 7.96 -10.15
N SER A 56 30.42 7.87 -11.26
CA SER A 56 30.76 6.96 -12.34
C SER A 56 32.11 7.34 -12.90
N ALA A 57 33.02 6.36 -13.00
CA ALA A 57 34.27 6.57 -13.70
C ALA A 57 34.07 6.85 -15.21
N TYR A 58 32.87 6.65 -15.77
CA TYR A 58 32.56 6.86 -17.19
C TYR A 58 31.90 8.20 -17.46
N THR A 59 30.85 8.54 -16.69
CA THR A 59 30.11 9.79 -16.89
C THR A 59 30.63 10.92 -16.01
N LEU A 60 31.44 10.62 -14.99
CA LEU A 60 31.85 11.54 -13.91
C LEU A 60 30.68 12.11 -13.10
N GLU A 61 29.47 11.64 -13.38
CA GLU A 61 28.26 12.00 -12.64
C GLU A 61 28.15 11.15 -11.39
N GLN A 62 27.60 11.73 -10.33
CA GLN A 62 27.26 10.99 -9.12
C GLN A 62 26.23 9.90 -9.43
N PHE A 63 26.35 8.75 -8.78
CA PHE A 63 25.46 7.62 -9.00
C PHE A 63 24.03 7.91 -8.54
N GLU A 64 23.86 8.72 -7.47
CA GLU A 64 22.55 9.08 -6.90
C GLU A 64 21.61 7.87 -6.70
N ALA A 65 22.18 6.69 -6.37
CA ALA A 65 21.44 5.43 -6.34
C ALA A 65 20.64 5.26 -5.04
N TYR A 66 19.81 6.26 -4.69
CA TYR A 66 18.99 6.28 -3.48
C TYR A 66 18.06 5.06 -3.38
N LYS A 67 17.53 4.58 -4.51
CA LYS A 67 16.70 3.38 -4.55
C LYS A 67 17.47 2.13 -4.11
N SER A 68 18.76 2.08 -4.40
CA SER A 68 19.60 0.92 -4.08
C SER A 68 19.86 0.80 -2.57
N LEU A 69 19.55 1.83 -1.78
CA LEU A 69 19.55 1.74 -0.31
C LEU A 69 18.42 0.84 0.23
N GLU A 70 17.38 0.56 -0.56
CA GLU A 70 16.32 -0.38 -0.22
C GLU A 70 16.72 -1.85 -0.49
N ASP A 71 17.87 -2.09 -1.14
CA ASP A 71 18.30 -3.44 -1.56
C ASP A 71 18.76 -4.32 -0.39
N TYR A 72 18.94 -3.74 0.81
CA TYR A 72 19.01 -4.51 2.06
C TYR A 72 17.84 -5.50 2.22
N ASN A 73 16.67 -5.20 1.64
CA ASN A 73 15.52 -6.11 1.65
C ASN A 73 15.82 -7.48 1.02
N TYR A 74 16.75 -7.56 0.05
CA TYR A 74 17.18 -8.83 -0.53
C TYR A 74 17.99 -9.67 0.46
N VAL A 75 18.78 -9.03 1.33
CA VAL A 75 19.52 -9.70 2.41
C VAL A 75 18.54 -10.26 3.44
N VAL A 76 17.59 -9.44 3.91
CA VAL A 76 16.55 -9.86 4.88
C VAL A 76 15.72 -11.02 4.33
N SER A 77 15.40 -10.97 3.04
CA SER A 77 14.58 -11.99 2.38
C SER A 77 15.38 -13.26 2.01
N GLY A 78 16.67 -13.33 2.37
CA GLY A 78 17.56 -14.46 2.13
C GLY A 78 17.82 -14.71 0.64
N TRP A 79 18.02 -13.65 -0.15
CA TRP A 79 18.34 -13.74 -1.58
C TRP A 79 19.83 -13.58 -1.88
N VAL A 80 20.62 -13.12 -0.91
CA VAL A 80 22.08 -13.11 -0.97
C VAL A 80 22.58 -14.34 -0.22
N ASP A 81 23.27 -15.22 -0.92
CA ASP A 81 23.80 -16.49 -0.40
C ASP A 81 25.13 -16.80 -1.08
N HIS A 82 25.96 -17.62 -0.45
CA HIS A 82 27.27 -18.06 -0.94
C HIS A 82 28.18 -16.90 -1.37
N VAL A 83 28.39 -15.95 -0.46
CA VAL A 83 29.37 -14.88 -0.67
C VAL A 83 30.76 -15.46 -0.48
N ASN A 84 31.62 -15.28 -1.49
CA ASN A 84 33.01 -15.72 -1.44
C ASN A 84 33.94 -14.52 -1.64
N THR A 85 35.12 -14.62 -1.04
CA THR A 85 36.16 -13.59 -1.08
C THR A 85 37.41 -14.08 -1.77
N TYR A 86 38.14 -13.16 -2.38
CA TYR A 86 39.47 -13.41 -2.90
C TYR A 86 40.35 -12.20 -2.64
N LYS A 87 41.54 -12.43 -2.09
CA LYS A 87 42.57 -11.42 -1.91
C LYS A 87 43.74 -11.74 -2.84
N PRO A 88 44.03 -10.90 -3.85
CA PRO A 88 45.20 -11.09 -4.70
C PRO A 88 46.50 -10.95 -3.90
N GLU A 89 47.53 -11.72 -4.29
CA GLU A 89 48.88 -11.57 -3.71
C GLU A 89 49.46 -10.19 -4.07
N GLY A 90 50.06 -9.50 -3.10
CA GLY A 90 50.61 -8.16 -3.29
C GLY A 90 49.60 -7.01 -3.22
N CYS A 91 48.28 -7.28 -3.24
CA CYS A 91 47.25 -6.26 -3.15
C CYS A 91 46.56 -6.23 -1.77
N ALA A 92 46.31 -5.04 -1.23
CA ALA A 92 45.60 -4.88 0.04
C ALA A 92 44.08 -5.15 -0.11
N ASN A 93 43.52 -4.94 -1.30
CA ASN A 93 42.08 -4.94 -1.54
C ASN A 93 41.49 -6.35 -1.64
N VAL A 94 40.23 -6.48 -1.22
CA VAL A 94 39.47 -7.74 -1.23
C VAL A 94 38.40 -7.68 -2.31
N ILE A 95 38.29 -8.77 -3.07
CA ILE A 95 37.20 -8.99 -4.02
C ILE A 95 36.15 -9.86 -3.34
N ALA A 96 34.91 -9.41 -3.24
CA ALA A 96 33.80 -10.23 -2.77
C ALA A 96 32.78 -10.45 -3.89
N THR A 97 32.23 -11.66 -4.00
CA THR A 97 31.27 -12.04 -5.04
C THR A 97 30.21 -12.98 -4.50
N ALA A 98 29.00 -12.91 -5.04
CA ALA A 98 27.92 -13.86 -4.74
C ALA A 98 27.53 -14.61 -6.02
N LYS A 99 27.31 -15.93 -5.91
CA LYS A 99 26.84 -16.76 -7.03
C LYS A 99 25.54 -17.46 -6.67
N ARG A 100 24.58 -17.44 -7.58
CA ARG A 100 23.31 -18.17 -7.45
C ARG A 100 23.43 -19.58 -8.03
N LEU A 101 22.95 -20.59 -7.29
CA LEU A 101 23.13 -22.01 -7.66
C LEU A 101 22.27 -22.49 -8.85
N ASN A 102 21.07 -21.94 -9.07
CA ASN A 102 20.03 -22.62 -9.88
C ASN A 102 19.49 -21.86 -11.12
N ALA A 103 20.16 -20.81 -11.60
CA ALA A 103 19.83 -20.16 -12.89
C ALA A 103 21.09 -19.49 -13.46
N LYS A 104 21.14 -19.17 -14.76
CA LYS A 104 22.30 -18.52 -15.41
C LYS A 104 22.73 -17.30 -14.57
N PRO A 105 23.84 -17.37 -13.80
CA PRO A 105 24.03 -16.43 -12.71
C PRO A 105 24.36 -15.06 -13.28
N LEU A 106 23.68 -14.04 -12.77
CA LEU A 106 24.29 -12.72 -12.77
C LEU A 106 25.48 -12.79 -11.81
N GLU A 107 26.61 -12.22 -12.22
CA GLU A 107 27.87 -12.30 -11.47
C GLU A 107 28.17 -10.92 -10.87
N PRO A 108 27.60 -10.58 -9.69
CA PRO A 108 28.00 -9.39 -8.96
C PRO A 108 29.36 -9.61 -8.29
N TRP A 109 30.19 -8.58 -8.31
CA TRP A 109 31.39 -8.51 -7.49
C TRP A 109 31.58 -7.09 -6.98
N ILE A 110 32.31 -6.98 -5.88
CA ILE A 110 32.80 -5.72 -5.32
C ILE A 110 34.30 -5.82 -5.07
N ILE A 111 34.98 -4.69 -5.09
CA ILE A 111 36.37 -4.50 -4.66
C ILE A 111 36.33 -3.45 -3.54
N ALA A 112 36.80 -3.81 -2.37
CA ALA A 112 36.89 -2.90 -1.24
C ALA A 112 38.23 -3.04 -0.51
N SER A 113 38.67 -1.97 0.13
CA SER A 113 39.78 -2.04 1.07
C SER A 113 39.38 -2.88 2.30
N PRO A 114 40.34 -3.46 3.04
CA PRO A 114 40.05 -4.16 4.28
C PRO A 114 39.28 -3.29 5.28
N GLN A 115 39.52 -1.98 5.28
CA GLN A 115 38.90 -0.98 6.16
C GLN A 115 37.49 -0.56 5.72
N GLY A 116 36.91 -1.16 4.67
CA GLY A 116 35.52 -0.94 4.28
C GLY A 116 35.30 0.04 3.12
N THR A 117 36.33 0.74 2.65
CA THR A 117 36.18 1.68 1.52
C THR A 117 35.91 0.90 0.24
N VAL A 118 34.72 1.08 -0.34
CA VAL A 118 34.33 0.44 -1.60
C VAL A 118 34.96 1.20 -2.76
N LEU A 119 35.84 0.53 -3.50
CA LEU A 119 36.56 1.11 -4.64
C LEU A 119 35.77 0.95 -5.93
N SER A 120 35.15 -0.22 -6.11
CA SER A 120 34.37 -0.52 -7.30
C SER A 120 33.41 -1.68 -7.09
N ALA A 121 32.31 -1.69 -7.83
CA ALA A 121 31.36 -2.76 -7.87
C ALA A 121 30.74 -2.89 -9.26
N HIS A 122 30.51 -4.12 -9.70
CA HIS A 122 29.91 -4.37 -11.01
C HIS A 122 29.09 -5.66 -11.00
N CYS A 123 28.16 -5.76 -11.95
CA CYS A 123 27.37 -6.95 -12.17
C CYS A 123 27.14 -7.18 -13.67
N THR A 124 26.97 -8.43 -14.10
CA THR A 124 26.67 -8.76 -15.51
C THR A 124 25.23 -8.41 -15.92
N CYS A 125 24.45 -7.76 -15.07
CA CYS A 125 23.09 -7.31 -15.38
C CYS A 125 23.10 -6.02 -16.20
N MET A 126 21.98 -5.67 -16.83
CA MET A 126 21.90 -4.46 -17.67
C MET A 126 22.23 -3.18 -16.89
N ALA A 127 21.79 -3.09 -15.63
CA ALA A 127 22.09 -1.96 -14.74
C ALA A 127 23.51 -2.02 -14.15
N GLY A 128 24.21 -3.15 -14.24
CA GLY A 128 25.55 -3.32 -13.67
C GLY A 128 26.62 -2.51 -14.42
N LEU A 129 26.36 -2.19 -15.69
CA LEU A 129 27.20 -1.29 -16.48
C LEU A 129 27.25 0.15 -15.92
N GLY A 130 26.23 0.55 -15.15
CA GLY A 130 26.15 1.86 -14.50
C GLY A 130 26.59 1.85 -13.04
N GLU A 131 27.25 0.77 -12.57
CA GLU A 131 27.83 0.66 -11.21
C GLU A 131 26.86 1.05 -10.08
N SER A 132 25.55 0.83 -10.28
CA SER A 132 24.47 1.22 -9.34
C SER A 132 23.37 0.16 -9.18
N CYS A 133 23.61 -1.06 -9.67
CA CYS A 133 22.59 -2.11 -9.70
C CYS A 133 22.30 -2.74 -8.32
N SER A 134 21.09 -3.27 -8.17
CA SER A 134 20.63 -3.87 -6.92
C SER A 134 21.33 -5.16 -6.51
N HIS A 135 21.97 -5.87 -7.45
CA HIS A 135 22.61 -7.14 -7.17
C HIS A 135 23.88 -6.99 -6.31
N PHE A 136 24.76 -6.03 -6.64
CA PHE A 136 25.93 -5.79 -5.80
C PHE A 136 25.59 -4.85 -4.63
N ALA A 137 24.54 -4.02 -4.70
CA ALA A 137 24.06 -3.26 -3.56
C ALA A 137 23.58 -4.20 -2.43
N ALA A 138 22.81 -5.24 -2.79
CA ALA A 138 22.45 -6.31 -1.86
C ALA A 138 23.69 -7.04 -1.30
N LEU A 139 24.73 -7.25 -2.13
CA LEU A 139 26.00 -7.82 -1.67
C LEU A 139 26.73 -6.92 -0.66
N LEU A 140 26.77 -5.60 -0.89
CA LEU A 140 27.33 -4.63 0.05
C LEU A 140 26.60 -4.68 1.41
N PHE A 141 25.28 -4.72 1.38
CA PHE A 141 24.47 -4.83 2.60
C PHE A 141 24.66 -6.16 3.35
N TYR A 142 24.93 -7.26 2.64
CA TYR A 142 25.28 -8.52 3.29
C TYR A 142 26.60 -8.38 4.04
N ILE A 143 27.59 -7.72 3.44
CA ILE A 143 28.92 -7.52 4.03
C ILE A 143 28.85 -6.61 5.25
N GLU A 144 28.07 -5.53 5.19
CA GLU A 144 27.81 -4.67 6.35
C GLU A 144 27.13 -5.42 7.49
N GLU A 145 26.15 -6.28 7.20
CA GLU A 145 25.52 -7.11 8.24
C GLU A 145 26.53 -8.07 8.89
N MET A 146 27.46 -8.63 8.11
CA MET A 146 28.54 -9.49 8.63
C MET A 146 29.56 -8.71 9.45
N HIS A 147 29.90 -7.49 9.05
CA HIS A 147 30.77 -6.59 9.81
C HIS A 147 30.14 -6.24 11.17
N THR A 148 28.90 -5.77 11.16
CA THR A 148 28.12 -5.47 12.36
C THR A 148 27.98 -6.70 13.27
N TYR A 149 27.86 -7.90 12.69
CA TYR A 149 27.85 -9.14 13.46
C TYR A 149 29.18 -9.39 14.19
N ARG A 150 30.33 -9.20 13.52
CA ARG A 150 31.66 -9.37 14.15
C ARG A 150 31.89 -8.43 15.31
N GLU A 151 31.50 -7.16 15.16
CA GLU A 151 31.67 -6.16 16.22
C GLU A 151 30.80 -6.44 17.46
N ARG A 152 29.66 -7.12 17.29
CA ARG A 152 28.72 -7.41 18.38
C ARG A 152 29.09 -8.63 19.22
N VAL A 153 30.06 -9.45 18.81
CA VAL A 153 30.41 -10.71 19.51
C VAL A 153 31.63 -10.49 20.42
N SER A 154 31.45 -10.61 21.74
CA SER A 154 32.56 -10.58 22.73
C SER A 154 33.30 -11.93 22.81
N VAL A 155 34.60 -11.87 23.12
CA VAL A 155 35.60 -12.96 23.03
C VAL A 155 35.27 -14.23 23.85
N THR A 156 34.33 -14.19 24.80
CA THR A 156 33.91 -15.36 25.61
C THR A 156 32.76 -16.18 25.01
N GLY A 157 32.37 -15.96 23.75
CA GLY A 157 31.21 -16.61 23.13
C GLY A 157 31.49 -17.53 21.93
N LYS A 158 32.72 -18.03 21.73
CA LYS A 158 32.97 -19.00 20.63
C LYS A 158 32.63 -20.43 21.06
N LEU A 159 31.37 -20.83 20.94
CA LEU A 159 30.96 -21.99 20.12
C LEU A 159 29.42 -22.13 20.00
N ALA A 160 29.03 -22.13 18.73
CA ALA A 160 27.93 -22.86 18.10
C ALA A 160 26.54 -22.21 18.01
N TYR A 161 25.99 -22.38 16.79
CA TYR A 161 24.62 -22.14 16.30
C TYR A 161 24.13 -20.67 16.30
N TRP A 162 24.30 -19.99 15.17
CA TRP A 162 23.21 -19.43 14.34
C TRP A 162 23.80 -19.03 12.97
N MET A 163 24.27 -20.02 12.21
CA MET A 163 24.44 -19.82 10.77
C MET A 163 23.04 -19.55 10.20
N LYS A 164 22.81 -18.41 9.52
CA LYS A 164 21.61 -18.26 8.69
C LYS A 164 21.62 -19.43 7.71
N PRO A 165 20.59 -20.29 7.67
CA PRO A 165 20.60 -21.39 6.73
C PRO A 165 20.68 -20.82 5.31
N SER A 166 21.74 -21.15 4.58
CA SER A 166 21.71 -21.12 3.12
C SER A 166 20.44 -21.83 2.68
N LYS A 167 19.73 -21.27 1.69
CA LYS A 167 18.48 -21.85 1.18
C LYS A 167 18.77 -23.22 0.57
N LYS A 168 18.78 -24.27 1.39
CA LYS A 168 18.37 -25.60 0.93
C LYS A 168 16.93 -25.45 0.43
N SER A 169 16.65 -26.06 -0.72
CA SER A 169 15.38 -26.03 -1.47
C SER A 169 14.20 -25.57 -0.62
N VAL A 170 13.51 -24.50 -1.04
CA VAL A 170 12.31 -23.99 -0.35
C VAL A 170 11.39 -25.15 -0.04
N GLU A 171 11.32 -25.54 1.24
CA GLU A 171 10.39 -26.57 1.68
C GLU A 171 8.99 -26.05 1.41
N TYR A 172 8.23 -26.82 0.64
CA TYR A 172 6.82 -26.54 0.41
C TYR A 172 6.10 -26.60 1.75
N LYS A 173 5.59 -25.46 2.18
CA LYS A 173 4.73 -25.35 3.36
C LYS A 173 3.30 -25.15 2.91
N LYS A 174 2.34 -25.70 3.68
CA LYS A 174 0.93 -25.35 3.52
C LYS A 174 0.79 -23.83 3.59
N LEU A 175 -0.09 -23.27 2.77
CA LEU A 175 -0.28 -21.82 2.64
C LEU A 175 -0.51 -21.12 4.00
N SER A 176 -1.20 -21.80 4.92
CA SER A 176 -1.44 -21.35 6.30
C SER A 176 -0.19 -21.16 7.16
N CYS A 177 0.94 -21.73 6.76
CA CYS A 177 2.20 -21.72 7.49
C CYS A 177 3.28 -20.86 6.83
N ILE A 178 2.92 -20.12 5.77
CA ILE A 178 3.82 -19.20 5.07
C ILE A 178 3.58 -17.80 5.65
N ASP A 179 4.65 -17.17 6.14
CA ASP A 179 4.58 -15.79 6.61
C ASP A 179 4.67 -14.83 5.42
N PHE A 180 3.57 -14.15 5.11
CA PHE A 180 3.48 -13.17 4.02
C PHE A 180 3.78 -11.73 4.47
N ARG A 181 4.21 -11.51 5.72
CA ARG A 181 4.57 -10.16 6.19
C ARG A 181 5.77 -9.62 5.41
N SER A 182 5.77 -8.32 5.17
CA SER A 182 6.88 -7.66 4.47
C SER A 182 8.18 -7.77 5.29
N ALA A 183 9.33 -7.74 4.60
CA ALA A 183 10.65 -7.74 5.22
C ALA A 183 10.79 -6.65 6.31
N THR A 184 10.23 -5.47 6.07
CA THR A 184 10.17 -4.36 7.03
C THR A 184 9.41 -4.72 8.32
N LYS A 185 8.28 -5.43 8.19
CA LYS A 185 7.45 -5.81 9.34
C LYS A 185 8.09 -6.96 10.13
N LEU A 186 8.73 -7.90 9.44
CA LEU A 186 9.55 -8.95 10.04
C LEU A 186 10.70 -8.36 10.86
N LYS A 187 11.43 -7.37 10.33
CA LYS A 187 12.51 -6.67 11.06
C LYS A 187 12.03 -6.00 12.35
N GLN A 188 10.90 -5.28 12.30
CA GLN A 188 10.31 -4.67 13.50
C GLN A 188 9.98 -5.69 14.58
N LEU A 189 9.41 -6.83 14.19
CA LEU A 189 9.05 -7.90 15.13
C LEU A 189 10.28 -8.56 15.75
N ILE A 190 11.32 -8.80 14.96
CA ILE A 190 12.59 -9.33 15.45
C ILE A 190 13.23 -8.36 16.44
N ILE A 191 13.23 -7.06 16.15
CA ILE A 191 13.73 -6.03 17.08
C ILE A 191 12.93 -6.07 18.39
N LEU A 192 11.60 -6.07 18.32
CA LEU A 192 10.71 -6.17 19.50
C LEU A 192 10.95 -7.44 20.32
N MET A 193 11.26 -8.57 19.68
CA MET A 193 11.58 -9.83 20.35
C MET A 193 12.98 -9.84 20.99
N LEU A 194 13.90 -9.02 20.49
CA LEU A 194 15.27 -8.88 20.99
C LEU A 194 15.42 -7.78 22.06
N MET A 195 14.38 -6.97 22.29
CA MET A 195 14.41 -5.97 23.36
C MET A 195 14.30 -6.68 24.72
N PRO A 196 15.21 -6.39 25.67
CA PRO A 196 15.09 -6.94 27.02
C PRO A 196 13.76 -6.47 27.65
N PRO A 197 13.09 -7.32 28.44
CA PRO A 197 11.88 -6.92 29.14
C PRO A 197 12.17 -5.71 30.04
N ILE A 198 11.34 -4.67 29.94
CA ILE A 198 11.47 -3.47 30.76
C ILE A 198 11.31 -3.90 32.22
N SER A 199 12.32 -3.62 33.05
CA SER A 199 12.27 -3.95 34.48
C SER A 199 11.19 -3.13 35.19
N ALA A 200 10.63 -3.66 36.28
CA ALA A 200 9.64 -2.94 37.09
C ALA A 200 10.19 -1.59 37.61
N ALA A 201 11.52 -1.50 37.83
CA ALA A 201 12.22 -0.26 38.16
C ALA A 201 12.14 0.77 37.02
N GLY A 202 12.36 0.36 35.77
CA GLY A 202 12.24 1.25 34.60
C GLY A 202 10.83 1.81 34.38
N ILE A 203 9.78 1.04 34.73
CA ILE A 203 8.39 1.52 34.70
C ILE A 203 8.14 2.57 35.81
N SER A 204 8.72 2.37 37.00
CA SER A 204 8.62 3.32 38.11
C SER A 204 9.33 4.64 37.79
N ASP A 205 10.54 4.58 37.23
CA ASP A 205 11.32 5.76 36.83
C ASP A 205 10.61 6.54 35.72
N MET A 206 9.98 5.86 34.76
CA MET A 206 9.16 6.49 33.73
C MET A 206 7.97 7.25 34.34
N LYS A 207 7.25 6.66 35.31
CA LYS A 207 6.16 7.35 36.02
C LYS A 207 6.65 8.58 36.79
N GLN A 208 7.85 8.53 37.38
CA GLN A 208 8.48 9.66 38.05
C GLN A 208 8.78 10.81 37.08
N ILE A 209 9.36 10.49 35.91
CA ILE A 209 9.67 11.44 34.84
C ILE A 209 8.40 12.11 34.31
N LEU A 210 7.34 11.34 34.07
CA LEU A 210 6.04 11.85 33.59
C LEU A 210 5.40 12.84 34.60
N ARG A 211 5.53 12.58 35.91
CA ARG A 211 5.08 13.52 36.96
C ARG A 211 5.90 14.82 36.99
N THR A 212 7.19 14.77 36.66
CA THR A 212 8.03 15.97 36.53
C THR A 212 7.57 16.85 35.38
N PHE A 213 7.18 16.24 34.24
CA PHE A 213 6.61 16.99 33.12
C PHE A 213 5.26 17.63 33.42
N GLU A 214 4.43 17.01 34.27
CA GLU A 214 3.14 17.60 34.70
C GLU A 214 3.31 18.90 35.51
N LYS A 215 4.40 19.02 36.29
CA LYS A 215 4.69 20.22 37.08
C LYS A 215 5.16 21.41 36.23
N ASN A 216 5.56 21.17 34.99
CA ASN A 216 5.93 22.23 34.06
C ASN A 216 4.67 22.76 33.35
N ASN A 217 4.56 24.07 33.16
CA ASN A 217 3.39 24.72 32.53
C ASN A 217 3.09 24.25 31.10
N ASN A 218 4.00 23.51 30.46
CA ASN A 218 3.77 22.85 29.17
C ASN A 218 3.36 21.39 29.40
N LYS A 219 2.04 21.13 29.47
CA LYS A 219 1.49 19.77 29.53
C LYS A 219 1.61 19.09 28.14
N PRO A 220 2.44 18.05 27.97
CA PRO A 220 2.54 17.35 26.70
C PRO A 220 1.28 16.52 26.45
N ALA A 221 0.72 16.60 25.24
CA ALA A 221 -0.52 15.90 24.87
C ALA A 221 -0.47 14.38 25.10
N ILE A 222 0.70 13.77 24.98
CA ILE A 222 0.87 12.33 25.19
C ILE A 222 0.65 11.90 26.65
N ILE A 223 0.95 12.77 27.62
CA ILE A 223 0.77 12.46 29.05
C ILE A 223 -0.73 12.41 29.39
N THR A 224 -1.55 13.24 28.75
CA THR A 224 -3.01 13.25 28.96
C THR A 224 -3.71 11.97 28.47
N LEU A 225 -3.02 11.08 27.78
CA LEU A 225 -3.55 9.79 27.32
C LEU A 225 -3.15 8.61 28.22
N LEU A 226 -2.31 8.83 29.24
CA LEU A 226 -1.77 7.79 30.11
C LEU A 226 -2.48 7.78 31.46
N GLU A 227 -2.76 6.60 32.02
CA GLU A 227 -3.18 6.47 33.41
C GLU A 227 -2.04 6.88 34.37
N PRO A 228 -2.31 7.64 35.45
CA PRO A 228 -3.59 8.19 35.90
C PRO A 228 -3.90 9.60 35.36
N PHE A 229 -3.04 10.17 34.52
CA PHE A 229 -3.11 11.57 34.09
C PHE A 229 -4.30 11.88 33.19
N CYS A 230 -4.83 10.88 32.48
CA CYS A 230 -6.01 11.02 31.63
C CYS A 230 -7.29 11.39 32.39
N GLU A 231 -7.40 11.10 33.69
CA GLU A 231 -8.57 11.43 34.51
C GLU A 231 -8.80 12.94 34.66
N LYS A 232 -7.73 13.74 34.52
CA LYS A 232 -7.81 15.21 34.58
C LYS A 232 -8.22 15.83 33.25
N PHE A 233 -8.24 15.06 32.17
CA PHE A 233 -8.70 15.52 30.87
C PHE A 233 -10.22 15.52 30.85
N LYS A 234 -10.81 16.70 31.08
CA LYS A 234 -12.22 16.94 30.79
C LYS A 234 -12.31 17.32 29.31
N PRO A 235 -12.80 16.45 28.42
CA PRO A 235 -13.09 16.89 27.05
C PRO A 235 -14.00 18.12 27.14
N HIS A 236 -13.72 19.14 26.33
CA HIS A 236 -14.72 20.19 26.12
C HIS A 236 -16.03 19.48 25.78
N PRO A 237 -17.16 19.82 26.45
CA PRO A 237 -18.43 19.21 26.10
C PRO A 237 -18.60 19.42 24.59
N GLN A 238 -18.46 18.33 23.83
CA GLN A 238 -18.96 18.30 22.47
C GLN A 238 -20.41 18.72 22.61
N SER A 239 -20.84 19.75 21.88
CA SER A 239 -22.23 20.22 21.99
C SER A 239 -23.13 19.00 21.97
N GLU A 240 -24.08 18.90 22.90
CA GLU A 240 -25.00 17.76 23.03
C GLU A 240 -25.75 17.42 21.71
N HIS A 241 -25.65 18.29 20.71
CA HIS A 241 -26.19 18.20 19.36
C HIS A 241 -25.27 17.57 18.30
N LEU A 242 -24.04 17.14 18.61
CA LEU A 242 -23.12 16.53 17.63
C LEU A 242 -23.37 15.02 17.49
N LEU A 243 -23.47 14.55 16.25
CA LEU A 243 -23.71 13.14 15.93
C LEU A 243 -22.60 12.23 16.48
N SER A 244 -23.01 11.15 17.17
CA SER A 244 -22.10 10.06 17.48
C SER A 244 -21.64 9.39 16.19
N PRO A 245 -20.32 9.24 15.96
CA PRO A 245 -19.82 8.58 14.76
C PRO A 245 -20.25 7.11 14.69
N LEU A 246 -20.54 6.59 13.49
CA LEU A 246 -21.06 5.22 13.33
C LEU A 246 -20.06 4.13 13.72
N PHE A 247 -18.75 4.42 13.73
CA PHE A 247 -17.74 3.47 14.22
C PHE A 247 -17.88 3.18 15.73
N THR A 248 -18.60 4.02 16.49
CA THR A 248 -18.88 3.80 17.91
C THR A 248 -19.87 2.65 18.15
N LEU A 249 -20.58 2.20 17.10
CA LEU A 249 -21.45 1.02 17.15
C LEU A 249 -20.69 -0.30 17.35
N ARG A 250 -19.36 -0.27 17.31
CA ARG A 250 -18.50 -1.42 17.51
C ARG A 250 -18.76 -2.08 18.87
N ASN A 251 -19.11 -3.36 18.86
CA ASN A 251 -19.33 -4.15 20.07
C ASN A 251 -18.56 -5.47 20.02
N GLU A 252 -17.53 -5.60 20.85
CA GLU A 252 -16.63 -6.78 20.87
C GLU A 252 -17.34 -8.07 21.27
N ASN A 253 -18.45 -7.99 22.03
CA ASN A 253 -19.24 -9.15 22.41
C ASN A 253 -19.93 -9.83 21.21
N THR A 254 -20.00 -9.13 20.07
CA THR A 254 -20.60 -9.66 18.83
C THR A 254 -19.59 -10.40 17.94
N ASP A 255 -18.34 -10.53 18.37
CA ASP A 255 -17.23 -11.12 17.60
C ASP A 255 -17.41 -12.62 17.34
N SER A 256 -18.14 -13.30 18.21
CA SER A 256 -18.45 -14.73 18.11
C SER A 256 -19.79 -15.04 17.43
N MET A 257 -20.66 -14.04 17.25
CA MET A 257 -22.02 -14.25 16.72
C MET A 257 -22.00 -14.70 15.26
N SER A 258 -22.97 -15.54 14.89
CA SER A 258 -23.27 -15.87 13.50
C SER A 258 -23.81 -14.65 12.73
N LEU A 259 -23.95 -14.76 11.40
CA LEU A 259 -24.50 -13.65 10.61
C LEU A 259 -25.95 -13.35 11.00
N GLU A 260 -26.74 -14.39 11.21
CA GLU A 260 -28.17 -14.28 11.49
C GLU A 260 -28.40 -13.59 12.84
N GLU A 261 -27.66 -14.00 13.87
CA GLU A 261 -27.69 -13.36 15.19
C GLU A 261 -27.20 -11.91 15.14
N LEU A 262 -26.16 -11.63 14.35
CA LEU A 262 -25.62 -10.29 14.20
C LEU A 262 -26.60 -9.37 13.45
N LEU A 263 -27.27 -9.86 12.41
CA LEU A 263 -28.30 -9.11 11.69
C LEU A 263 -29.50 -8.81 12.59
N ASP A 264 -29.93 -9.77 13.41
CA ASP A 264 -30.97 -9.54 14.42
C ASP A 264 -30.55 -8.48 15.44
N TYR A 265 -29.31 -8.55 15.95
CA TYR A 265 -28.76 -7.51 16.83
C TYR A 265 -28.75 -6.13 16.15
N CYS A 266 -28.25 -6.06 14.92
CA CYS A 266 -28.20 -4.84 14.12
C CYS A 266 -29.60 -4.23 13.88
N SER A 267 -30.63 -5.07 13.70
CA SER A 267 -32.01 -4.59 13.49
C SER A 267 -32.62 -3.87 14.70
N LYS A 268 -32.05 -4.11 15.89
CA LYS A 268 -32.49 -3.51 17.17
C LYS A 268 -31.73 -2.24 17.53
N LEU A 269 -30.68 -1.88 16.77
CA LEU A 269 -29.90 -0.68 17.02
C LEU A 269 -30.66 0.56 16.58
N ASP A 270 -30.68 1.58 17.44
CA ASP A 270 -31.15 2.90 17.07
C ASP A 270 -30.00 3.71 16.46
N ILE A 271 -30.17 4.07 15.19
CA ILE A 271 -29.22 4.86 14.39
C ILE A 271 -29.93 6.10 13.84
N SER A 272 -31.08 6.44 14.42
CA SER A 272 -31.83 7.63 14.03
C SER A 272 -31.00 8.89 14.30
N ILE A 273 -31.16 9.88 13.41
CA ILE A 273 -30.53 11.20 13.55
C ILE A 273 -31.61 12.26 13.42
N THR A 274 -31.52 13.31 14.23
CA THR A 274 -32.51 14.39 14.21
C THR A 274 -32.14 15.50 13.23
N ASN A 275 -33.12 16.30 12.80
CA ASN A 275 -32.88 17.45 11.94
C ASN A 275 -31.95 18.48 12.59
N GLU A 276 -32.01 18.65 13.91
CA GLU A 276 -31.11 19.54 14.65
C GLU A 276 -29.66 19.07 14.57
N GLN A 277 -29.44 17.76 14.69
CA GLN A 277 -28.10 17.16 14.58
C GLN A 277 -27.57 17.26 13.15
N VAL A 278 -28.42 17.02 12.14
CA VAL A 278 -28.08 17.23 10.73
C VAL A 278 -27.63 18.66 10.52
N ASN A 279 -28.47 19.64 10.87
CA ASN A 279 -28.18 21.08 10.72
C ASN A 279 -26.89 21.51 11.45
N ALA A 280 -26.62 20.95 12.63
CA ALA A 280 -25.38 21.21 13.36
C ALA A 280 -24.15 20.71 12.58
N VAL A 281 -24.21 19.49 12.03
CA VAL A 281 -23.13 18.94 11.20
C VAL A 281 -22.94 19.75 9.92
N GLU A 282 -24.04 20.13 9.25
CA GLU A 282 -23.97 20.96 8.03
C GLU A 282 -23.20 22.27 8.28
N LYS A 283 -23.49 22.93 9.40
CA LYS A 283 -22.84 24.19 9.81
C LYS A 283 -21.35 24.03 10.16
N GLU A 284 -21.02 23.01 10.94
CA GLU A 284 -19.66 22.79 11.46
C GLU A 284 -18.71 22.17 10.42
N THR A 285 -19.24 21.62 9.32
CA THR A 285 -18.46 20.94 8.28
C THR A 285 -18.22 21.77 7.02
N HIS A 286 -18.48 23.08 7.04
CA HIS A 286 -18.32 23.98 5.89
C HIS A 286 -16.89 24.00 5.28
N LEU A 287 -15.85 23.66 6.05
CA LEU A 287 -14.47 23.55 5.56
C LEU A 287 -14.13 22.20 4.89
N GLN A 288 -15.11 21.31 4.75
CA GLN A 288 -15.01 20.01 4.08
C GLN A 288 -13.76 19.22 4.52
N ASN A 289 -12.85 18.90 3.59
CA ASN A 289 -11.68 18.06 3.85
C ASN A 289 -10.70 18.63 4.88
N LYS A 290 -10.75 19.94 5.18
CA LYS A 290 -9.93 20.59 6.21
C LYS A 290 -10.55 20.44 7.61
N CYS A 291 -11.81 20.01 7.71
CA CYS A 291 -12.51 19.80 8.97
C CYS A 291 -12.36 18.35 9.46
N LYS A 292 -11.90 18.15 10.70
CA LYS A 292 -11.81 16.79 11.29
C LYS A 292 -13.18 16.15 11.50
N LEU A 293 -14.17 16.94 11.92
CA LEU A 293 -15.55 16.47 12.09
C LEU A 293 -16.10 15.94 10.77
N TRP A 294 -15.78 16.58 9.63
CA TRP A 294 -16.20 16.13 8.30
C TRP A 294 -15.71 14.71 7.99
N HIS A 295 -14.47 14.36 8.38
CA HIS A 295 -13.98 12.99 8.23
C HIS A 295 -14.72 12.01 9.17
N HIS A 296 -14.93 12.41 10.43
CA HIS A 296 -15.61 11.55 11.41
C HIS A 296 -17.06 11.23 11.06
N VAL A 297 -17.84 12.20 10.58
CA VAL A 297 -19.25 11.98 10.24
C VAL A 297 -19.43 11.10 8.99
N ARG A 298 -18.40 11.02 8.14
CA ARG A 298 -18.40 10.21 6.92
C ARG A 298 -17.91 8.78 7.16
N GLU A 299 -17.13 8.56 8.21
CA GLU A 299 -16.66 7.22 8.59
C GLU A 299 -17.85 6.34 8.99
N GLY A 300 -17.97 5.19 8.35
CA GLY A 300 -19.08 4.26 8.49
C GLY A 300 -20.31 4.58 7.65
N ARG A 301 -20.31 5.66 6.84
CA ARG A 301 -21.41 6.00 5.92
C ARG A 301 -21.06 5.70 4.47
N ILE A 302 -22.07 5.37 3.67
CA ILE A 302 -21.97 5.29 2.21
C ILE A 302 -21.94 6.72 1.67
N THR A 303 -20.79 7.11 1.12
CA THR A 303 -20.60 8.44 0.52
C THR A 303 -20.99 8.45 -0.95
N SER A 304 -21.33 9.63 -1.50
CA SER A 304 -21.59 9.79 -2.94
C SER A 304 -20.49 9.18 -3.83
N THR A 305 -19.22 9.28 -3.41
CA THR A 305 -18.06 8.74 -4.13
C THR A 305 -17.92 7.22 -4.07
N THR A 306 -18.46 6.57 -3.04
CA THR A 306 -18.39 5.10 -2.85
C THR A 306 -19.68 4.41 -3.29
N LEU A 307 -20.76 5.16 -3.47
CA LEU A 307 -22.10 4.67 -3.83
C LEU A 307 -22.12 3.78 -5.07
N HIS A 308 -21.39 4.15 -6.12
CA HIS A 308 -21.31 3.33 -7.32
C HIS A 308 -20.73 1.94 -7.01
N SER A 309 -19.62 1.88 -6.28
CA SER A 309 -18.98 0.62 -5.90
C SER A 309 -19.87 -0.24 -5.02
N VAL A 310 -20.60 0.39 -4.10
CA VAL A 310 -21.60 -0.27 -3.25
C VAL A 310 -22.72 -0.91 -4.09
N CYS A 311 -23.19 -0.24 -5.14
CA CYS A 311 -24.25 -0.77 -6.01
C CYS A 311 -23.82 -1.94 -6.91
N HIS A 312 -22.51 -2.20 -7.02
CA HIS A 312 -21.93 -3.21 -7.90
C HIS A 312 -21.18 -4.32 -7.16
N THR A 313 -21.06 -4.24 -5.84
CA THR A 313 -20.52 -5.34 -5.03
C THR A 313 -21.62 -6.31 -4.64
N ASN A 314 -21.28 -7.59 -4.44
CA ASN A 314 -22.21 -8.55 -3.85
C ASN A 314 -22.35 -8.28 -2.34
N PRO A 315 -23.53 -7.99 -1.79
CA PRO A 315 -23.68 -7.73 -0.36
C PRO A 315 -23.42 -8.95 0.53
N LYS A 316 -23.59 -10.17 0.00
CA LYS A 316 -23.27 -11.42 0.72
C LYS A 316 -21.78 -11.74 0.74
N ALA A 317 -21.03 -11.19 -0.22
CA ALA A 317 -19.59 -11.35 -0.37
C ALA A 317 -18.97 -10.01 -0.77
N PRO A 318 -19.03 -9.00 0.12
CA PRO A 318 -18.62 -7.65 -0.20
C PRO A 318 -17.10 -7.56 -0.36
N SER A 319 -16.66 -6.63 -1.22
CA SER A 319 -15.23 -6.35 -1.34
C SER A 319 -14.65 -5.86 0.00
N ILE A 320 -13.64 -6.56 0.52
CA ILE A 320 -12.98 -6.21 1.78
C ILE A 320 -12.27 -4.86 1.68
N SER A 321 -11.75 -4.49 0.51
CA SER A 321 -11.14 -3.16 0.32
C SER A 321 -12.19 -2.04 0.36
N LEU A 322 -13.39 -2.29 -0.18
CA LEU A 322 -14.51 -1.36 -0.10
C LEU A 322 -14.97 -1.19 1.35
N LEU A 323 -15.17 -2.28 2.09
CA LEU A 323 -15.53 -2.21 3.51
C LEU A 323 -14.49 -1.43 4.31
N LYS A 324 -13.19 -1.73 4.14
CA LYS A 324 -12.11 -0.99 4.80
C LYS A 324 -12.09 0.49 4.43
N SER A 325 -12.45 0.85 3.19
CA SER A 325 -12.54 2.25 2.78
C SER A 325 -13.70 3.01 3.43
N LEU A 326 -14.75 2.29 3.85
CA LEU A 326 -15.92 2.85 4.52
C LEU A 326 -15.76 2.87 6.05
N THR A 327 -15.11 1.87 6.64
CA THR A 327 -15.06 1.66 8.11
C THR A 327 -13.72 2.00 8.76
N SER A 328 -12.73 2.44 8.00
CA SER A 328 -11.42 2.80 8.53
C SER A 328 -10.84 3.93 7.72
N ALA A 329 -10.06 4.80 8.37
CA ALA A 329 -9.21 5.78 7.71
C ALA A 329 -8.22 5.07 6.77
N SER A 330 -8.64 4.81 5.54
CA SER A 330 -7.77 4.25 4.51
C SER A 330 -6.65 5.25 4.22
N VAL A 331 -5.41 4.76 4.16
CA VAL A 331 -4.27 5.58 3.76
C VAL A 331 -4.53 6.03 2.32
N SER A 332 -4.83 7.31 2.13
CA SER A 332 -5.12 7.84 0.80
C SER A 332 -3.86 7.75 -0.06
N VAL A 333 -3.89 6.94 -1.11
CA VAL A 333 -2.84 6.96 -2.13
C VAL A 333 -2.97 8.29 -2.88
N GLN A 334 -2.03 9.21 -2.69
CA GLN A 334 -2.03 10.47 -3.43
C GLN A 334 -1.41 10.22 -4.81
N THR A 335 -2.24 10.24 -5.85
CA THR A 335 -1.75 10.27 -7.23
C THR A 335 -1.46 11.71 -7.66
N TYR A 336 -0.62 11.88 -8.69
CA TYR A 336 -0.38 13.18 -9.31
C TYR A 336 -1.69 13.87 -9.72
N GLN A 337 -2.64 13.12 -10.29
CA GLN A 337 -3.95 13.63 -10.71
C GLN A 337 -4.79 14.12 -9.52
N MET A 338 -4.73 13.45 -8.37
CA MET A 338 -5.43 13.89 -7.17
C MET A 338 -4.85 15.19 -6.61
N VAL A 339 -3.52 15.30 -6.52
CA VAL A 339 -2.84 16.52 -6.08
C VAL A 339 -3.13 17.68 -7.03
N TRP A 340 -3.07 17.42 -8.33
CA TRP A 340 -3.43 18.38 -9.37
C TRP A 340 -4.88 18.85 -9.22
N GLY A 341 -5.81 17.91 -9.10
CA GLY A 341 -7.24 18.20 -8.96
C GLY A 341 -7.54 19.07 -7.75
N VAL A 342 -6.97 18.75 -6.59
CA VAL A 342 -7.08 19.57 -5.37
C VAL A 342 -6.52 20.97 -5.59
N LYS A 343 -5.35 21.10 -6.22
CA LYS A 343 -4.71 22.40 -6.48
C LYS A 343 -5.52 23.28 -7.44
N MET A 344 -6.12 22.69 -8.46
CA MET A 344 -6.84 23.42 -9.51
C MET A 344 -8.31 23.68 -9.20
N LYS A 345 -8.88 22.96 -8.22
CA LYS A 345 -10.30 23.08 -7.85
C LYS A 345 -10.72 24.51 -7.53
N ASP A 346 -9.90 25.24 -6.77
CA ASP A 346 -10.20 26.63 -6.39
C ASP A 346 -10.07 27.61 -7.57
N VAL A 347 -9.30 27.25 -8.61
CA VAL A 347 -9.23 28.02 -9.85
C VAL A 347 -10.50 27.80 -10.67
N ALA A 348 -10.89 26.54 -10.86
CA ALA A 348 -12.13 26.16 -11.55
C ALA A 348 -13.37 26.79 -10.90
N LYS A 349 -13.47 26.72 -9.56
CA LYS A 349 -14.53 27.37 -8.78
C LYS A 349 -14.62 28.87 -9.04
N ARG A 350 -13.49 29.58 -9.00
CA ARG A 350 -13.46 31.05 -9.21
C ARG A 350 -13.89 31.43 -10.63
N GLN A 351 -13.43 30.70 -11.64
CA GLN A 351 -13.81 30.97 -13.03
C GLN A 351 -15.30 30.71 -13.27
N TYR A 352 -15.81 29.58 -12.78
CA TYR A 352 -17.24 29.27 -12.85
C TYR A 352 -18.09 30.35 -12.16
N THR A 353 -17.75 30.71 -10.92
CA THR A 353 -18.50 31.73 -10.16
C THR A 353 -18.47 33.09 -10.84
N GLY A 354 -17.35 33.47 -11.48
CA GLY A 354 -17.26 34.69 -12.27
C GLY A 354 -18.24 34.67 -13.44
N LYS A 355 -18.22 33.60 -14.24
CA LYS A 355 -19.12 33.40 -15.38
C LYS A 355 -20.60 33.42 -14.99
N MET A 356 -20.96 32.77 -13.87
CA MET A 356 -22.35 32.73 -13.42
C MET A 356 -22.87 34.09 -12.91
N LYS A 357 -22.02 34.88 -12.26
CA LYS A 357 -22.43 36.22 -11.76
C LYS A 357 -22.71 37.23 -12.86
N GLU A 358 -22.26 36.98 -14.09
CA GLU A 358 -22.57 37.84 -15.25
C GLU A 358 -24.02 37.66 -15.74
N THR A 359 -24.59 36.48 -15.54
CA THR A 359 -25.92 36.10 -16.07
C THR A 359 -26.96 35.81 -14.99
N HIS A 360 -26.54 35.66 -13.73
CA HIS A 360 -27.40 35.26 -12.61
C HIS A 360 -27.34 36.28 -11.46
N ASP A 361 -28.48 36.91 -11.18
CA ASP A 361 -28.64 37.85 -10.08
C ASP A 361 -28.70 37.13 -8.72
N LEU A 362 -28.04 37.74 -7.71
CA LEU A 362 -27.97 37.23 -6.33
C LEU A 362 -27.42 35.79 -6.22
N PHE A 363 -26.54 35.41 -7.15
CA PHE A 363 -25.87 34.11 -7.15
C PHE A 363 -24.94 33.96 -5.92
N SER A 364 -25.22 32.96 -5.08
CA SER A 364 -24.41 32.63 -3.92
C SER A 364 -23.96 31.17 -3.93
N ILE A 365 -22.77 30.95 -3.37
CA ILE A 365 -22.16 29.62 -3.26
C ILE A 365 -21.82 29.29 -1.81
N THR A 366 -22.12 28.06 -1.38
CA THR A 366 -21.80 27.56 -0.04
C THR A 366 -21.21 26.16 -0.08
N HIS A 367 -20.53 25.74 1.00
CA HIS A 367 -20.00 24.39 1.17
C HIS A 367 -20.74 23.71 2.30
N VAL A 368 -21.26 22.51 2.06
CA VAL A 368 -22.08 21.79 3.03
C VAL A 368 -21.86 20.28 2.86
N GLU A 369 -21.82 19.54 3.97
CA GLU A 369 -22.01 18.09 4.00
C GLU A 369 -23.49 17.82 4.28
N PHE A 370 -24.14 17.05 3.40
CA PHE A 370 -25.54 16.66 3.56
C PHE A 370 -25.66 15.27 4.18
N LEU A 371 -26.48 15.20 5.22
CA LEU A 371 -26.98 13.98 5.84
C LEU A 371 -28.51 14.00 5.76
N HIS A 372 -29.15 12.83 5.79
CA HIS A 372 -30.61 12.74 5.74
C HIS A 372 -31.14 11.93 6.93
N PRO A 373 -32.14 12.43 7.69
CA PRO A 373 -32.74 11.71 8.81
C PRO A 373 -33.24 10.30 8.44
N ASP A 374 -33.91 10.18 7.29
CA ASP A 374 -34.43 8.89 6.81
C ASP A 374 -33.36 7.96 6.24
N MET A 375 -32.16 8.48 5.95
CA MET A 375 -31.04 7.71 5.39
C MET A 375 -29.76 7.99 6.19
N PRO A 376 -29.73 7.64 7.49
CA PRO A 376 -28.60 7.95 8.38
C PRO A 376 -27.34 7.15 8.03
N PHE A 377 -27.41 6.23 7.06
CA PHE A 377 -26.27 5.49 6.55
C PHE A 377 -25.61 6.16 5.35
N MET A 378 -26.17 7.25 4.82
CA MET A 378 -25.64 7.97 3.65
C MET A 378 -25.09 9.35 4.03
N GLY A 379 -24.13 9.82 3.23
CA GLY A 379 -23.58 11.17 3.31
C GLY A 379 -23.10 11.69 1.96
N SER A 380 -23.16 12.99 1.76
CA SER A 380 -22.88 13.62 0.47
C SER A 380 -22.21 14.99 0.65
N SER A 381 -21.07 15.19 0.00
CA SER A 381 -20.37 16.49 -0.06
C SER A 381 -20.25 16.93 -1.51
N PRO A 382 -21.20 17.68 -2.07
CA PRO A 382 -20.97 18.35 -3.34
C PRO A 382 -19.83 19.37 -3.18
N ASP A 383 -19.18 19.72 -4.28
CA ASP A 383 -18.05 20.65 -4.23
C ASP A 383 -18.47 22.05 -3.86
N VAL A 384 -19.68 22.43 -4.27
CA VAL A 384 -20.33 23.71 -4.01
C VAL A 384 -21.84 23.53 -4.08
N MET A 385 -22.57 24.25 -3.24
CA MET A 385 -24.01 24.46 -3.32
C MET A 385 -24.31 25.81 -3.95
N ILE A 386 -25.30 25.86 -4.82
CA ILE A 386 -25.78 27.07 -5.50
C ILE A 386 -27.11 27.48 -4.89
N SER A 387 -27.26 28.77 -4.65
CA SER A 387 -28.57 29.41 -4.49
C SER A 387 -28.66 30.58 -5.47
N CYS A 388 -29.58 30.48 -6.44
CA CYS A 388 -29.97 31.57 -7.32
C CYS A 388 -31.47 31.81 -7.22
N VAL A 389 -31.89 33.08 -7.25
CA VAL A 389 -33.31 33.45 -7.39
C VAL A 389 -33.88 32.91 -8.72
N CYS A 390 -33.06 32.86 -9.75
CA CYS A 390 -33.41 32.49 -11.11
C CYS A 390 -33.52 30.99 -11.36
N CYS A 391 -32.57 30.21 -10.82
CA CYS A 391 -32.42 28.77 -11.09
C CYS A 391 -32.79 27.90 -9.89
N GLY A 392 -33.12 28.51 -8.75
CA GLY A 392 -33.38 27.79 -7.50
C GLY A 392 -32.11 27.22 -6.86
N LYS A 393 -32.26 26.05 -6.24
CA LYS A 393 -31.19 25.39 -5.46
C LYS A 393 -30.44 24.37 -6.33
N GLY A 394 -29.17 24.61 -6.61
CA GLY A 394 -28.31 23.71 -7.39
C GLY A 394 -27.13 23.16 -6.59
N CYS A 395 -26.41 22.19 -7.15
CA CYS A 395 -25.11 21.76 -6.64
C CYS A 395 -24.07 21.64 -7.75
N ILE A 396 -22.78 21.58 -7.40
CA ILE A 396 -21.68 21.51 -8.37
C ILE A 396 -20.78 20.32 -8.06
N GLU A 397 -20.36 19.62 -9.11
CA GLU A 397 -19.29 18.63 -9.07
C GLU A 397 -18.21 19.03 -10.09
N ILE A 398 -16.97 19.24 -9.62
CA ILE A 398 -15.86 19.75 -10.45
C ILE A 398 -14.81 18.65 -10.66
N LYS A 399 -14.45 18.44 -11.92
CA LYS A 399 -13.36 17.58 -12.37
C LYS A 399 -12.32 18.41 -13.12
N CYS A 400 -11.04 18.15 -12.85
CA CYS A 400 -9.89 18.94 -13.34
C CYS A 400 -8.94 18.07 -14.20
N ASP A 401 -9.53 17.13 -14.93
CA ASP A 401 -8.91 16.06 -15.69
C ASP A 401 -9.69 15.80 -17.00
N ASN A 402 -9.04 15.15 -17.98
CA ASN A 402 -9.64 14.84 -19.29
C ASN A 402 -10.67 13.71 -19.19
N VAL A 403 -11.78 13.98 -18.51
CA VAL A 403 -12.88 13.03 -18.33
C VAL A 403 -14.00 13.37 -19.30
N MET A 404 -14.49 12.37 -20.03
CA MET A 404 -15.79 12.46 -20.71
C MET A 404 -16.88 11.98 -19.76
N PHE A 405 -17.91 12.80 -19.55
CA PHE A 405 -19.05 12.41 -18.75
C PHE A 405 -19.86 11.33 -19.49
N CYS A 406 -20.16 10.23 -18.81
CA CYS A 406 -21.00 9.16 -19.34
C CYS A 406 -22.00 8.74 -18.26
N ARG A 407 -23.26 8.51 -18.65
CA ARG A 407 -24.35 8.14 -17.72
C ARG A 407 -24.14 6.76 -17.07
N THR A 408 -23.24 5.93 -17.61
CA THR A 408 -22.82 4.65 -17.01
C THR A 408 -21.56 4.78 -16.14
N HIS A 409 -20.99 5.98 -16.03
CA HIS A 409 -19.78 6.22 -15.25
C HIS A 409 -20.11 6.41 -13.75
N PRO A 410 -19.21 6.04 -12.82
CA PRO A 410 -19.36 6.29 -11.39
C PRO A 410 -19.75 7.73 -11.00
N TYR A 411 -19.33 8.73 -11.79
CA TYR A 411 -19.69 10.13 -11.55
C TYR A 411 -21.18 10.42 -11.68
N TYR A 412 -21.93 9.66 -12.49
CA TYR A 412 -23.37 9.86 -12.56
C TYR A 412 -24.06 9.42 -11.27
N SER A 413 -23.67 8.28 -10.68
CA SER A 413 -24.14 7.87 -9.34
C SER A 413 -23.80 8.91 -8.28
N GLN A 414 -22.59 9.47 -8.33
CA GLN A 414 -22.13 10.49 -7.40
C GLN A 414 -22.98 11.77 -7.53
N VAL A 415 -23.18 12.28 -8.74
CA VAL A 415 -23.98 13.49 -9.00
C VAL A 415 -25.45 13.28 -8.61
N GLN A 416 -26.04 12.15 -8.97
CA GLN A 416 -27.42 11.85 -8.58
C GLN A 416 -27.58 11.77 -7.06
N CYS A 417 -26.56 11.26 -6.35
CA CYS A 417 -26.52 11.30 -4.89
C CYS A 417 -26.44 12.73 -4.34
N HIS A 418 -25.66 13.62 -4.95
CA HIS A 418 -25.61 15.03 -4.55
C HIS A 418 -26.99 15.65 -4.66
N ILE A 419 -27.63 15.56 -5.84
CA ILE A 419 -28.94 16.15 -6.13
C ILE A 419 -30.01 15.70 -5.12
N HIS A 420 -30.14 14.39 -4.89
CA HIS A 420 -31.20 13.86 -4.03
C HIS A 420 -30.93 14.09 -2.53
N MET A 421 -29.66 14.04 -2.09
CA MET A 421 -29.33 14.28 -0.69
C MET A 421 -29.45 15.77 -0.31
N SER A 422 -29.15 16.68 -1.23
CA SER A 422 -29.27 18.12 -0.98
C SER A 422 -30.67 18.68 -1.28
N GLY A 423 -31.54 17.92 -1.94
CA GLY A 423 -32.80 18.42 -2.49
C GLY A 423 -32.57 19.50 -3.56
N SER A 424 -31.49 19.39 -4.33
CA SER A 424 -31.20 20.31 -5.43
C SER A 424 -32.06 19.98 -6.66
N GLU A 425 -32.36 21.01 -7.45
CA GLU A 425 -33.11 20.90 -8.70
C GLU A 425 -32.22 20.41 -9.85
N TYR A 426 -30.91 20.64 -9.76
CA TYR A 426 -29.93 20.23 -10.75
C TYR A 426 -28.52 20.15 -10.14
N CYS A 427 -27.60 19.57 -10.90
CA CYS A 427 -26.17 19.65 -10.66
C CYS A 427 -25.42 20.13 -11.91
N ASP A 428 -24.59 21.14 -11.75
CA ASP A 428 -23.61 21.53 -12.77
C ASP A 428 -22.38 20.62 -12.66
N PHE A 429 -22.21 19.74 -13.64
CA PHE A 429 -21.01 18.93 -13.79
C PHE A 429 -19.99 19.68 -14.62
N ILE A 430 -18.90 20.08 -13.98
CA ILE A 430 -17.89 20.95 -14.57
C ILE A 430 -16.65 20.13 -14.88
N VAL A 431 -16.24 20.13 -16.15
CA VAL A 431 -14.93 19.65 -16.58
C VAL A 431 -14.06 20.85 -16.90
N TRP A 432 -13.05 21.06 -16.06
CA TRP A 432 -12.17 22.21 -16.14
C TRP A 432 -10.79 21.83 -16.65
N THR A 433 -10.28 22.61 -17.60
CA THR A 433 -8.90 22.57 -18.06
C THR A 433 -8.30 23.98 -18.02
N LYS A 434 -6.99 24.10 -18.21
CA LYS A 434 -6.36 25.42 -18.33
C LYS A 434 -6.86 26.25 -19.52
N SER A 435 -7.41 25.58 -20.53
CA SER A 435 -7.82 26.20 -21.79
C SER A 435 -9.31 26.49 -21.85
N ASP A 436 -10.14 25.66 -21.22
CA ASP A 436 -11.58 25.74 -21.35
C ASP A 436 -12.32 25.18 -20.11
N ILE A 437 -13.57 25.61 -19.95
CA ILE A 437 -14.52 25.15 -18.94
C ILE A 437 -15.78 24.62 -19.62
N PHE A 438 -15.97 23.31 -19.53
CA PHE A 438 -17.18 22.65 -19.98
C PHE A 438 -18.15 22.46 -18.80
N ILE A 439 -19.43 22.77 -19.01
CA ILE A 439 -20.48 22.67 -17.99
C ILE A 439 -21.63 21.87 -18.60
N GLU A 440 -21.99 20.76 -17.96
CA GLU A 440 -23.18 19.98 -18.28
C GLU A 440 -24.15 20.04 -17.11
N ILE A 441 -25.39 20.48 -17.37
CA ILE A 441 -26.46 20.51 -16.37
C ILE A 441 -27.05 19.09 -16.28
N ILE A 442 -27.14 18.57 -15.06
CA ILE A 442 -27.67 17.24 -14.78
C ILE A 442 -28.90 17.38 -13.89
N GLU A 443 -30.03 16.91 -14.40
CA GLU A 443 -31.31 16.90 -13.69
C GLU A 443 -31.47 15.64 -12.81
N PRO A 444 -32.35 15.69 -11.79
CA PRO A 444 -32.71 14.53 -10.98
C PRO A 444 -33.30 13.41 -11.84
N ASN A 445 -32.80 12.19 -11.64
CA ASN A 445 -33.35 10.97 -12.20
C ASN A 445 -33.86 10.08 -11.06
N THR A 446 -35.12 10.26 -10.70
CA THR A 446 -35.77 9.56 -9.58
C THR A 446 -35.80 8.05 -9.79
N ALA A 447 -36.00 7.57 -11.01
CA ALA A 447 -36.03 6.13 -11.31
C ALA A 447 -34.65 5.48 -11.06
N PHE A 448 -33.59 6.13 -11.53
CA PHE A 448 -32.22 5.70 -11.27
C PHE A 448 -31.89 5.77 -9.77
N TRP A 449 -32.26 6.87 -9.11
CA TRP A 449 -32.02 7.07 -7.68
C TRP A 449 -32.69 6.01 -6.83
N ASN A 450 -33.97 5.70 -7.07
CA ASN A 450 -34.70 4.70 -6.30
C ASN A 450 -34.04 3.31 -6.39
N ASN A 451 -33.55 2.93 -7.57
CA ASN A 451 -32.80 1.69 -7.76
C ASN A 451 -31.45 1.70 -7.01
N VAL A 452 -30.70 2.79 -7.09
CA VAL A 452 -29.42 2.96 -6.41
C VAL A 452 -29.60 2.96 -4.88
N LEU A 453 -30.59 3.68 -4.37
CA LEU A 453 -30.93 3.76 -2.96
C LEU A 453 -31.34 2.38 -2.41
N SER A 454 -32.17 1.64 -3.14
CA SER A 454 -32.55 0.26 -2.77
C SER A 454 -31.32 -0.63 -2.60
N LYS A 455 -30.39 -0.61 -3.56
CA LYS A 455 -29.13 -1.37 -3.48
C LYS A 455 -28.24 -0.92 -2.32
N ALA A 456 -28.12 0.39 -2.10
CA ALA A 456 -27.36 0.94 -1.00
C ALA A 456 -27.92 0.53 0.36
N ASN A 457 -29.25 0.52 0.52
CA ASN A 457 -29.92 0.06 1.73
C ASN A 457 -29.69 -1.44 2.00
N ILE A 458 -29.79 -2.27 0.96
CA ILE A 458 -29.48 -3.72 1.08
C ILE A 458 -28.03 -3.90 1.54
N PHE A 459 -27.07 -3.19 0.94
CA PHE A 459 -25.67 -3.26 1.33
C PHE A 459 -25.44 -2.75 2.76
N TRP A 460 -26.08 -1.65 3.14
CA TRP A 460 -26.04 -1.13 4.50
C TRP A 460 -26.42 -2.20 5.53
N GLN A 461 -27.60 -2.79 5.36
CA GLN A 461 -28.16 -3.75 6.31
C GLN A 461 -27.40 -5.08 6.34
N SER A 462 -27.03 -5.60 5.17
CA SER A 462 -26.45 -6.96 5.06
C SER A 462 -24.92 -7.01 5.13
N ALA A 463 -24.24 -5.89 4.87
CA ALA A 463 -22.78 -5.84 4.79
C ALA A 463 -22.15 -4.81 5.73
N LEU A 464 -22.49 -3.53 5.58
CA LEU A 464 -21.77 -2.45 6.25
C LEU A 464 -22.07 -2.39 7.76
N LEU A 465 -23.34 -2.49 8.17
CA LEU A 465 -23.72 -2.43 9.57
C LEU A 465 -23.16 -3.63 10.40
N PRO A 466 -23.24 -4.89 9.91
CA PRO A 466 -22.55 -6.02 10.55
C PRO A 466 -21.02 -5.85 10.61
N GLU A 467 -20.42 -5.17 9.62
CA GLU A 467 -18.99 -4.86 9.64
C GLU A 467 -18.65 -3.80 10.71
N LEU A 468 -19.46 -2.76 10.86
CA LEU A 468 -19.27 -1.73 11.89
C LEU A 468 -19.40 -2.31 13.31
N VAL A 469 -20.42 -3.13 13.54
CA VAL A 469 -20.72 -3.69 14.86
C VAL A 469 -19.74 -4.80 15.24
N GLY A 470 -19.57 -5.79 14.35
CA GLY A 470 -18.89 -7.04 14.66
C GLY A 470 -17.63 -7.31 13.84
N LYS A 471 -17.25 -6.43 12.90
CA LYS A 471 -16.16 -6.68 11.92
C LYS A 471 -16.35 -8.02 11.18
N TYR A 472 -17.59 -8.40 10.91
CA TYR A 472 -17.96 -9.76 10.50
C TYR A 472 -17.18 -10.25 9.27
N PHE A 473 -17.01 -9.42 8.25
CA PHE A 473 -16.34 -9.81 7.01
C PHE A 473 -14.83 -9.72 7.17
N THR A 474 -14.30 -8.68 7.80
CA THR A 474 -12.85 -8.52 7.97
C THR A 474 -12.25 -9.52 8.97
N ARG A 475 -12.96 -9.86 10.05
CA ARG A 475 -12.50 -10.86 11.04
C ARG A 475 -12.40 -12.26 10.46
N ARG A 476 -13.28 -12.64 9.53
CA ARG A 476 -13.25 -13.97 8.90
C ARG A 476 -12.01 -14.18 8.05
N VAL A 477 -11.58 -13.15 7.32
CA VAL A 477 -10.29 -13.18 6.60
C VAL A 477 -9.13 -13.40 7.58
N ASN A 478 -9.18 -12.76 8.75
CA ASN A 478 -8.14 -12.91 9.78
C ASN A 478 -8.20 -14.27 10.51
N ASN A 479 -9.39 -14.85 10.72
CA ASN A 479 -9.56 -16.15 11.39
C ASN A 479 -9.20 -17.33 10.48
N VAL A 480 -9.41 -17.22 9.16
CA VAL A 480 -8.88 -18.21 8.19
C VAL A 480 -7.34 -18.20 8.16
N LEU A 481 -6.71 -17.09 8.57
CA LEU A 481 -5.25 -16.93 8.65
C LEU A 481 -4.66 -17.25 10.03
N LYS A 482 -5.47 -17.59 11.04
CA LYS A 482 -4.99 -18.07 12.35
C LYS A 482 -5.29 -19.57 12.46
N PRO A 483 -4.29 -20.47 12.36
CA PRO A 483 -4.52 -21.85 12.73
C PRO A 483 -4.78 -21.94 14.24
N HIS A 484 -5.78 -22.73 14.60
CA HIS A 484 -6.00 -23.24 15.95
C HIS A 484 -4.68 -23.73 16.55
N ILE A 485 -4.21 -23.06 17.61
CA ILE A 485 -3.30 -23.68 18.57
C ILE A 485 -4.18 -24.54 19.45
N SER A 486 -4.47 -25.76 19.00
CA SER A 486 -5.02 -26.81 19.85
C SER A 486 -3.86 -27.71 20.24
N THR A 487 -3.39 -27.51 21.46
CA THR A 487 -2.53 -28.44 22.19
C THR A 487 -3.25 -29.76 22.35
N THR A 488 -2.88 -30.75 21.54
CA THR A 488 -2.92 -32.19 21.87
C THR A 488 -2.27 -32.93 20.72
N LEU A 489 -1.18 -33.67 21.00
CA LEU A 489 -0.67 -34.69 20.10
C LEU A 489 -1.74 -35.78 19.94
N PRO A 490 -1.91 -36.31 18.72
CA PRO A 490 -2.17 -37.74 18.60
C PRO A 490 -1.08 -38.40 17.77
N SER A 491 -0.49 -39.40 18.40
CA SER A 491 0.21 -40.50 17.77
C SER A 491 -0.71 -41.35 16.90
N GLN A 492 -0.06 -42.00 15.94
CA GLN A 492 -0.47 -43.21 15.22
C GLN A 492 -1.23 -43.04 13.91
N ALA A 493 -0.70 -43.78 12.94
CA ALA A 493 -1.09 -43.93 11.58
C ALA A 493 -2.43 -44.65 11.47
N GLU A 494 -3.17 -44.36 10.42
CA GLU A 494 -3.86 -45.40 9.66
C GLU A 494 -4.10 -44.94 8.22
N SER A 495 -3.79 -45.87 7.33
CA SER A 495 -3.97 -45.84 5.89
C SER A 495 -5.44 -45.78 5.51
N GLY A 496 -5.80 -44.84 4.63
CA GLY A 496 -7.10 -44.78 4.00
C GLY A 496 -6.98 -44.24 2.59
N THR A 497 -6.84 -45.13 1.62
CA THR A 497 -6.99 -44.87 0.19
C THR A 497 -8.39 -44.32 -0.09
N ASN A 498 -8.49 -43.17 -0.76
CA ASN A 498 -9.56 -42.95 -1.73
C ASN A 498 -9.16 -41.91 -2.77
N SER A 499 -8.89 -42.44 -3.96
CA SER A 499 -8.80 -41.75 -5.23
C SER A 499 -10.19 -41.24 -5.65
N GLN A 500 -10.36 -39.93 -5.74
CA GLN A 500 -11.25 -39.32 -6.75
C GLN A 500 -10.55 -38.11 -7.36
N SER A 501 -10.24 -38.28 -8.64
CA SER A 501 -9.64 -37.33 -9.56
C SER A 501 -10.47 -36.05 -9.67
N SER A 502 -9.96 -34.94 -9.16
CA SER A 502 -10.36 -33.62 -9.63
C SER A 502 -9.60 -33.35 -10.93
N GLU A 503 -10.27 -33.41 -12.07
CA GLU A 503 -9.74 -32.87 -13.32
C GLU A 503 -9.39 -31.40 -13.07
N GLU A 504 -8.10 -31.07 -13.16
CA GLU A 504 -7.62 -29.70 -13.05
C GLU A 504 -8.27 -28.88 -14.18
N GLU A 505 -9.22 -28.01 -13.83
CA GLU A 505 -9.91 -27.16 -14.79
C GLU A 505 -8.87 -26.22 -15.44
N LEU A 506 -8.64 -26.39 -16.75
CA LEU A 506 -7.56 -25.72 -17.49
C LEU A 506 -8.05 -24.38 -18.05
N TRP A 507 -7.50 -23.27 -17.56
CA TRP A 507 -7.99 -21.93 -17.86
C TRP A 507 -7.31 -21.22 -19.04
N CYS A 508 -6.14 -21.70 -19.50
CA CYS A 508 -5.34 -21.06 -20.55
C CYS A 508 -5.07 -21.97 -21.75
N SER A 509 -4.91 -21.39 -22.95
CA SER A 509 -4.58 -22.15 -24.18
C SER A 509 -3.25 -22.91 -24.11
N CYS A 510 -2.36 -22.56 -23.18
CA CYS A 510 -1.13 -23.32 -22.91
C CYS A 510 -1.37 -24.60 -22.10
N ARG A 511 -2.63 -24.88 -21.70
CA ARG A 511 -3.04 -26.07 -20.93
C ARG A 511 -2.29 -26.22 -19.61
N LYS A 512 -2.00 -25.10 -18.95
CA LYS A 512 -1.41 -25.09 -17.61
C LYS A 512 -2.39 -24.51 -16.58
N PRO A 513 -2.27 -24.88 -15.28
CA PRO A 513 -3.16 -24.41 -14.21
C PRO A 513 -3.08 -22.90 -13.99
N GLU A 514 -3.96 -22.35 -13.15
CA GLU A 514 -3.95 -20.93 -12.80
C GLU A 514 -2.70 -20.57 -11.98
N TYR A 515 -1.88 -19.66 -12.52
CA TYR A 515 -0.79 -19.01 -11.77
C TYR A 515 -0.68 -17.53 -12.15
N GLY A 516 -0.84 -16.64 -11.16
CA GLY A 516 -0.67 -15.19 -11.32
C GLY A 516 -1.85 -14.47 -11.98
N ARG A 517 -1.68 -13.17 -12.30
CA ARG A 517 -2.76 -12.35 -12.91
C ARG A 517 -3.09 -12.87 -14.32
N MET A 518 -4.31 -13.34 -14.51
CA MET A 518 -4.83 -13.77 -15.81
C MET A 518 -5.64 -12.65 -16.47
N ILE A 519 -5.68 -12.65 -17.80
CA ILE A 519 -6.43 -11.69 -18.61
C ILE A 519 -7.54 -12.44 -19.35
N ALA A 520 -8.80 -12.06 -19.11
CA ALA A 520 -9.94 -12.60 -19.84
C ALA A 520 -10.12 -11.87 -21.17
N CYS A 521 -10.42 -12.61 -22.24
CA CYS A 521 -10.85 -12.01 -23.50
C CYS A 521 -12.38 -11.86 -23.51
N ASP A 522 -12.85 -10.62 -23.62
CA ASP A 522 -14.28 -10.27 -23.54
C ASP A 522 -15.15 -10.97 -24.59
N GLU A 523 -14.61 -11.23 -25.78
CA GLU A 523 -15.37 -11.85 -26.88
C GLU A 523 -15.48 -13.38 -26.77
N ARG A 524 -14.57 -14.04 -26.05
CA ARG A 524 -14.45 -15.52 -26.09
C ARG A 524 -14.52 -16.21 -24.73
N ARG A 525 -14.64 -15.44 -23.64
CA ARG A 525 -14.67 -15.96 -22.25
C ARG A 525 -13.54 -16.96 -21.93
N LEU A 526 -12.41 -16.80 -22.60
CA LEU A 526 -11.19 -17.60 -22.42
C LEU A 526 -10.18 -16.76 -21.66
N TRP A 527 -9.56 -17.37 -20.65
CA TRP A 527 -8.53 -16.75 -19.82
C TRP A 527 -7.14 -17.02 -20.42
N TYR A 528 -6.26 -16.04 -20.32
CA TYR A 528 -4.88 -16.15 -20.80
C TYR A 528 -3.91 -15.78 -19.69
N CYS A 529 -2.84 -16.55 -19.54
CA CYS A 529 -1.69 -16.09 -18.77
C CYS A 529 -1.00 -14.94 -19.53
N LEU A 530 -0.34 -14.05 -18.80
CA LEU A 530 0.34 -12.87 -19.35
C LEU A 530 1.32 -13.22 -20.49
N GLU A 531 2.04 -14.34 -20.38
CA GLU A 531 2.96 -14.82 -21.43
C GLU A 531 2.22 -15.20 -22.73
N CYS A 532 1.05 -15.83 -22.62
CA CYS A 532 0.21 -16.18 -23.78
C CYS A 532 -0.55 -14.98 -24.36
N SER A 533 -0.79 -13.93 -23.57
CA SER A 533 -1.40 -12.68 -24.03
C SER A 533 -0.47 -11.91 -24.98
N GLN A 534 0.83 -11.87 -24.67
CA GLN A 534 1.82 -11.15 -25.47
C GLN A 534 2.07 -11.76 -26.86
N THR A 535 1.86 -13.07 -27.02
CA THR A 535 2.02 -13.77 -28.31
C THR A 535 0.85 -13.52 -29.29
N LYS A 536 -0.35 -13.18 -28.79
CA LYS A 536 -1.49 -12.84 -29.66
C LYS A 536 -1.44 -11.42 -30.24
N GLN A 537 -0.85 -10.46 -29.54
CA GLN A 537 -0.69 -9.10 -30.09
C GLN A 537 0.17 -9.08 -31.37
N LEU A 538 1.04 -10.07 -31.56
CA LEU A 538 1.81 -10.24 -32.80
C LEU A 538 1.01 -10.90 -33.94
N GLN A 539 -0.07 -11.64 -33.68
CA GLN A 539 -0.89 -12.24 -34.75
C GLN A 539 -1.99 -11.33 -35.28
N VAL A 540 -2.46 -10.35 -34.50
CA VAL A 540 -3.47 -9.38 -34.95
C VAL A 540 -2.87 -8.36 -35.94
N LYS A 541 -1.58 -7.99 -35.78
CA LYS A 541 -0.90 -7.11 -36.74
C LYS A 541 -0.51 -7.77 -38.08
N VAL A 542 -0.38 -9.10 -38.13
CA VAL A 542 -0.05 -9.83 -39.38
C VAL A 542 -1.28 -10.06 -40.27
N LYS A 543 -2.51 -10.06 -39.70
CA LYS A 543 -3.74 -10.19 -40.50
C LYS A 543 -4.26 -8.87 -41.08
N ALA A 544 -3.89 -7.72 -40.51
CA ALA A 544 -4.28 -6.41 -41.04
C ALA A 544 -3.47 -5.99 -42.29
N SER A 545 -2.22 -6.45 -42.44
CA SER A 545 -1.37 -6.07 -43.58
C SER A 545 -1.66 -6.84 -44.89
N LYS A 546 -2.47 -7.90 -44.86
CA LYS A 546 -2.81 -8.70 -46.05
C LYS A 546 -4.16 -8.34 -46.71
N LYS A 547 -4.89 -7.34 -46.19
CA LYS A 547 -6.19 -6.90 -46.75
C LYS A 547 -6.13 -5.64 -47.63
N ASN A 548 -4.96 -4.98 -47.75
CA ASN A 548 -4.74 -3.83 -48.66
C ASN A 548 -3.81 -4.12 -49.84
N LYS A 549 -3.68 -5.40 -50.23
CA LYS A 549 -3.10 -5.79 -51.52
C LYS A 549 -3.92 -6.93 -52.11
N LYS A 550 -5.07 -6.57 -52.69
CA LYS A 550 -5.69 -7.25 -53.82
C LYS A 550 -6.62 -6.27 -54.50
#